data_AF-A0A059GAQ2-F1
#
_entry.id   AF-A0A059GAQ2-F1
#
_cell.length_a   1.000
_cell.length_b   1.000
_cell.length_c   1.000
_cell.angle_alpha   90.00
_cell.angle_beta   90.00
_cell.angle_gamma   90.00
#
_symmetry.space_group_name_H-M   'P 1'
#
loop_
_entity.id
_entity.type
_entity.pdbx_description
1 polymer ?
#
loop_
_entity_poly.entity_id
_entity_poly.type
_entity_poly.pdbx_seq_one_letter_code
_entity_poly.pdbx_strand_id
1 'polypeptide(L)'
;MSTYPSSEYERDHLIPQRPGVGQMAGRVAVGATRSTFKFVAFILNFFVPGLGTIFVGRIGTAIIQLMLIPVGVILIPFSGFGFLVLIANWVWSLTTVVQAWRHPGVIYVRERSRR
;
A
#
# COMPACT_ATOMS: atom_id res chain seq x y z
N MET A 1 -8.78 34.07 49.51
CA MET A 1 -8.45 32.65 49.72
C MET A 1 -9.72 31.85 49.52
N SER A 2 -9.87 31.22 48.35
CA SER A 2 -11.00 30.31 48.05
C SER A 2 -10.37 28.94 47.81
N THR A 3 -10.54 28.05 48.78
CA THR A 3 -9.98 26.71 48.78
C THR A 3 -11.06 25.76 48.28
N TYR A 4 -11.07 25.48 46.98
CA TYR A 4 -11.82 24.34 46.42
C TYR A 4 -10.84 23.18 46.19
N PRO A 5 -11.16 21.94 46.61
CA PRO A 5 -10.28 20.80 46.40
C PRO A 5 -10.35 20.36 44.93
N SER A 6 -9.27 20.54 44.19
CA SER A 6 -9.09 20.19 42.76
C SER A 6 -8.91 18.69 42.49
N SER A 7 -9.16 17.82 43.48
CA SER A 7 -8.76 16.40 43.41
C SER A 7 -9.71 15.49 42.63
N GLU A 8 -10.95 15.89 42.37
CA GLU A 8 -11.92 15.09 41.60
C GLU A 8 -11.74 15.28 40.09
N TYR A 9 -11.55 16.53 39.65
CA TYR A 9 -11.27 16.85 38.24
C TYR A 9 -9.98 16.19 37.74
N GLU A 10 -8.96 16.06 38.60
CA GLU A 10 -7.67 15.49 38.21
C GLU A 10 -7.68 13.96 38.15
N ARG A 11 -8.58 13.28 38.87
CA ARG A 11 -8.75 11.81 38.77
C ARG A 11 -9.44 11.38 37.48
N ASP A 12 -10.39 12.16 36.98
CA ASP A 12 -11.12 11.82 35.75
C ASP A 12 -10.29 12.01 34.47
N HIS A 13 -9.25 12.85 34.53
CA HIS A 13 -8.32 13.06 33.41
C HIS A 13 -7.15 12.06 33.36
N LEU A 14 -7.01 11.21 34.37
CA LEU A 14 -5.95 10.19 34.45
C LEU A 14 -6.40 8.78 34.01
N ILE A 15 -7.64 8.61 33.54
CA ILE A 15 -8.05 7.35 32.93
C ILE A 15 -7.31 7.25 31.58
N PRO A 16 -6.33 6.33 31.41
CA PRO A 16 -5.80 6.06 30.09
C PRO A 16 -6.99 5.68 29.23
N GLN A 17 -7.27 6.46 28.17
CA GLN A 17 -8.33 6.14 27.22
C GLN A 17 -8.08 4.72 26.71
N ARG A 18 -8.73 3.73 27.34
CA ARG A 18 -8.78 2.37 26.81
C ARG A 18 -9.39 2.54 25.43
N PRO A 19 -8.69 2.15 24.35
CA PRO A 19 -9.25 2.30 23.02
C PRO A 19 -10.61 1.61 23.03
N GLY A 20 -11.68 2.38 22.86
CA GLY A 20 -13.04 1.87 22.92
C GLY A 20 -13.17 0.71 21.94
N VAL A 21 -13.98 -0.29 22.27
CA VAL A 21 -14.19 -1.50 21.44
C VAL A 21 -14.50 -1.14 19.97
N GLY A 22 -15.15 0.01 19.73
CA GLY A 22 -15.39 0.56 18.39
C GLY A 22 -14.12 1.04 17.64
N GLN A 23 -13.12 1.60 18.32
CA GLN A 23 -11.83 1.95 17.70
C GLN A 23 -11.01 0.69 17.38
N MET A 24 -11.13 -0.36 18.20
CA MET A 24 -10.53 -1.66 17.88
C MET A 24 -11.20 -2.29 16.66
N ALA A 25 -12.54 -2.33 16.61
CA ALA A 25 -13.31 -2.80 15.46
C ALA A 25 -13.00 -2.02 14.17
N GLY A 26 -12.88 -0.69 14.25
CA GLY A 26 -12.46 0.14 13.12
C GLY A 26 -11.05 -0.19 12.64
N ARG A 27 -10.10 -0.45 13.55
CA ARG A 27 -8.73 -0.84 13.19
C ARG A 27 -8.65 -2.23 12.54
N VAL A 28 -9.42 -3.22 13.01
CA VAL A 28 -9.45 -4.53 12.34
C VAL A 28 -10.13 -4.48 10.98
N ALA A 29 -11.21 -3.71 10.84
CA ALA A 29 -11.87 -3.50 9.55
C ALA A 29 -10.92 -2.86 8.54
N VAL A 30 -10.26 -1.75 8.89
CA VAL A 30 -9.28 -1.06 8.03
C VAL A 30 -8.09 -1.96 7.69
N GLY A 31 -7.63 -2.79 8.63
CA GLY A 31 -6.58 -3.78 8.40
C GLY A 31 -6.98 -4.85 7.37
N ALA A 32 -8.19 -5.40 7.48
CA ALA A 32 -8.71 -6.43 6.58
C ALA A 32 -8.89 -5.89 5.15
N THR A 33 -9.44 -4.69 4.99
CA THR A 33 -9.62 -4.04 3.68
C THR A 33 -8.29 -3.77 3.00
N ARG A 34 -7.26 -3.36 3.77
CA ARG A 34 -5.90 -3.12 3.26
C ARG A 34 -5.22 -4.40 2.77
N SER A 35 -5.46 -5.53 3.45
CA SER A 35 -4.95 -6.84 3.04
C SER A 35 -5.60 -7.32 1.75
N THR A 36 -6.93 -7.16 1.64
CA THR A 36 -7.70 -7.52 0.44
C THR A 36 -7.24 -6.71 -0.77
N PHE A 37 -7.05 -5.40 -0.61
CA PHE A 37 -6.58 -4.52 -1.69
C PHE A 37 -5.17 -4.91 -2.19
N LYS A 38 -4.28 -5.30 -1.28
CA LYS A 38 -2.96 -5.84 -1.65
C LYS A 38 -3.11 -7.10 -2.49
N PHE A 39 -3.90 -8.06 -2.02
CA PHE A 39 -4.11 -9.33 -2.72
C PHE A 39 -4.68 -9.13 -4.14
N VAL A 40 -5.65 -8.22 -4.29
CA VAL A 40 -6.18 -7.84 -5.61
C VAL A 40 -5.09 -7.28 -6.51
N ALA A 41 -4.24 -6.37 -6.01
CA ALA A 41 -3.12 -5.85 -6.79
C ALA A 41 -2.13 -6.94 -7.24
N PHE A 42 -1.90 -7.98 -6.44
CA PHE A 42 -1.07 -9.12 -6.84
C PHE A 42 -1.71 -9.97 -7.93
N ILE A 43 -3.00 -10.31 -7.79
CA ILE A 43 -3.73 -11.06 -8.81
C ILE A 43 -3.73 -10.31 -10.14
N LEU A 44 -4.00 -9.00 -10.11
CA LEU A 44 -3.97 -8.18 -11.33
C LEU A 44 -2.61 -8.24 -12.03
N ASN A 45 -1.52 -8.18 -11.27
CA ASN A 45 -0.18 -8.26 -11.84
C ASN A 45 0.20 -9.65 -12.34
N PHE A 46 -0.39 -10.70 -11.77
CA PHE A 46 -0.21 -12.07 -12.24
C PHE A 46 -0.80 -12.27 -13.63
N PHE A 47 -1.96 -11.66 -13.93
CA PHE A 47 -2.55 -11.75 -15.27
C PHE A 47 -1.91 -10.78 -16.26
N VAL A 48 -1.68 -9.53 -15.85
CA VAL A 48 -1.13 -8.49 -16.71
C VAL A 48 -0.03 -7.74 -15.99
N PRO A 49 1.25 -7.96 -16.34
CA PRO A 49 2.35 -7.23 -15.74
C PRO A 49 2.19 -5.73 -15.96
N GLY A 50 2.15 -4.97 -14.87
CA GLY A 50 1.98 -3.52 -14.85
C GLY A 50 0.66 -3.06 -14.25
N LEU A 51 -0.44 -3.81 -14.38
CA LEU A 51 -1.74 -3.38 -13.84
C LEU A 51 -1.73 -3.35 -12.31
N GLY A 52 -1.23 -4.40 -11.67
CA GLY A 52 -1.12 -4.46 -10.22
C GLY A 52 -0.20 -3.38 -9.65
N THR A 53 0.85 -3.03 -10.39
CA THR A 53 1.83 -2.01 -10.02
C THR A 53 1.23 -0.59 -9.93
N ILE A 54 0.16 -0.31 -10.71
CA ILE A 54 -0.62 0.94 -10.61
C ILE A 54 -1.30 1.03 -9.24
N PHE A 55 -1.92 -0.06 -8.78
CA PHE A 55 -2.64 -0.10 -7.50
C PHE A 55 -1.72 0.11 -6.30
N VAL A 56 -0.43 -0.22 -6.41
CA VAL A 56 0.54 0.03 -5.34
C VAL A 56 1.22 1.40 -5.44
N GLY A 57 0.71 2.29 -6.31
CA GLY A 57 1.16 3.69 -6.42
C GLY A 57 2.46 3.88 -7.21
N ARG A 58 2.95 2.86 -7.91
CA ARG A 58 4.19 2.91 -8.71
C ARG A 58 3.90 3.10 -10.20
N ILE A 59 3.29 4.23 -10.56
CA ILE A 59 2.81 4.52 -11.92
C ILE A 59 3.95 4.48 -12.96
N GLY A 60 5.11 5.09 -12.67
CA GLY A 60 6.24 5.08 -13.60
C GLY A 60 6.73 3.67 -13.94
N THR A 61 6.81 2.79 -12.93
CA THR A 61 7.21 1.38 -13.12
C THR A 61 6.13 0.60 -13.85
N ALA A 62 4.85 0.89 -13.58
CA ALA A 62 3.73 0.27 -14.26
C ALA A 62 3.73 0.55 -15.78
N ILE A 63 3.99 1.80 -16.18
CA ILE A 63 4.06 2.18 -17.60
C ILE A 63 5.16 1.39 -18.31
N ILE A 64 6.34 1.29 -17.70
CA ILE A 64 7.46 0.51 -18.26
C ILE A 64 7.05 -0.96 -18.42
N GLN A 65 6.47 -1.57 -17.39
CA GLN A 65 6.02 -2.97 -17.45
C GLN A 65 4.96 -3.20 -18.52
N LEU A 66 4.05 -2.25 -18.72
CA LEU A 66 3.02 -2.33 -19.77
C LEU A 66 3.63 -2.18 -21.18
N MET A 67 4.63 -1.31 -21.34
CA MET A 67 5.36 -1.12 -22.60
C MET A 67 6.29 -2.28 -22.94
N LEU A 68 6.80 -3.03 -21.96
CA LEU A 68 7.59 -4.23 -22.22
C LEU A 68 6.78 -5.37 -22.85
N ILE A 69 5.44 -5.35 -22.74
CA ILE A 69 4.58 -6.37 -23.36
C ILE A 69 4.65 -6.31 -24.90
N PRO A 70 4.28 -5.19 -25.56
CA PRO A 70 4.37 -5.11 -27.03
C PRO A 70 5.82 -5.25 -27.53
N VAL A 71 6.80 -4.70 -26.80
CA VAL A 71 8.23 -4.86 -27.15
C VAL A 71 8.63 -6.34 -27.11
N GLY A 72 8.27 -7.06 -26.03
CA GLY A 72 8.52 -8.48 -25.90
C GLY A 72 7.88 -9.28 -27.03
N VAL A 73 6.62 -9.00 -27.36
CA VAL A 73 5.88 -9.67 -28.46
C VAL A 73 6.56 -9.45 -29.81
N ILE A 74 6.98 -8.22 -30.12
CA ILE A 74 7.68 -7.89 -31.36
C ILE A 74 9.02 -8.62 -31.45
N LEU A 75 9.71 -8.85 -30.33
CA LEU A 75 11.00 -9.56 -30.29
C LEU A 75 10.88 -11.09 -30.38
N ILE A 76 9.69 -11.68 -30.21
CA ILE A 76 9.50 -13.14 -30.32
C ILE A 76 10.00 -13.70 -31.66
N PRO A 77 9.57 -13.18 -32.84
CA PRO A 77 9.99 -13.73 -34.13
C PRO A 77 11.49 -13.58 -34.45
N PHE A 78 12.21 -12.68 -33.77
CA PHE A 78 13.61 -12.37 -34.11
C PHE A 78 14.64 -13.32 -33.51
N SER A 79 14.28 -14.13 -32.51
CA SER A 79 15.19 -15.12 -31.88
C SER A 79 14.52 -15.95 -30.75
N GLY A 80 13.25 -15.70 -30.42
CA GLY A 80 12.64 -16.21 -29.18
C GLY A 80 13.05 -15.42 -27.93
N PHE A 81 13.98 -14.45 -28.04
CA PHE A 81 14.36 -13.55 -26.95
C PHE A 81 13.18 -12.77 -26.37
N GLY A 82 12.17 -12.46 -27.20
CA GLY A 82 10.94 -11.84 -26.74
C GLY A 82 10.24 -12.61 -25.63
N PHE A 83 10.28 -13.95 -25.67
CA PHE A 83 9.69 -14.78 -24.62
C PHE A 83 10.43 -14.64 -23.27
N LEU A 84 11.76 -14.59 -23.31
CA LEU A 84 12.57 -14.36 -22.10
C LEU A 84 12.32 -12.97 -21.52
N VAL A 85 12.18 -11.96 -22.37
CA VAL A 85 11.84 -10.58 -21.95
C VAL A 85 10.45 -10.54 -21.29
N LEU A 86 9.47 -11.25 -21.85
CA LEU A 86 8.11 -11.32 -21.27
C LEU A 86 8.12 -12.03 -19.90
N ILE A 87 8.84 -13.15 -19.77
CA ILE A 87 8.99 -13.84 -18.47
C ILE A 87 9.71 -12.94 -17.46
N ALA A 88 10.81 -12.30 -17.87
CA ALA A 88 11.55 -11.39 -16.99
C ALA A 88 10.67 -10.22 -16.54
N ASN A 89 9.90 -9.62 -17.45
CA ASN A 89 8.94 -8.57 -17.14
C ASN A 89 7.86 -9.06 -16.17
N TRP A 90 7.37 -10.29 -16.36
CA TRP A 90 6.35 -10.89 -15.50
C TRP A 90 6.86 -11.09 -14.07
N VAL A 91 8.03 -11.70 -13.90
CA VAL A 91 8.68 -11.88 -12.58
C VAL A 91 9.01 -10.52 -11.95
N TRP A 92 9.52 -9.57 -12.73
CA TRP A 92 9.81 -8.22 -12.26
C TRP A 92 8.55 -7.49 -11.78
N SER A 93 7.43 -7.68 -12.47
CA SER A 93 6.15 -7.10 -12.09
C SER A 93 5.68 -7.64 -10.73
N LEU A 94 5.72 -8.96 -10.54
CA LEU A 94 5.37 -9.60 -9.26
C LEU A 94 6.26 -9.12 -8.11
N THR A 95 7.58 -9.08 -8.32
CA THR A 95 8.53 -8.60 -7.30
C THR A 95 8.30 -7.13 -6.95
N THR A 96 7.92 -6.29 -7.91
CA THR A 96 7.60 -4.88 -7.67
C THR A 96 6.42 -4.71 -6.71
N VAL A 97 5.35 -5.49 -6.89
CA VAL A 97 4.17 -5.46 -6.00
C VAL A 97 4.53 -5.98 -4.61
N VAL A 98 5.28 -7.09 -4.52
CA VAL A 98 5.73 -7.66 -3.24
C VAL A 98 6.65 -6.68 -2.47
N GLN A 99 7.57 -6.03 -3.16
CA GLN A 99 8.44 -5.01 -2.56
C GLN A 99 7.64 -3.81 -2.06
N ALA A 100 6.63 -3.39 -2.82
CA ALA A 100 5.77 -2.28 -2.44
C ALA A 100 4.85 -2.64 -1.24
N TRP A 101 4.61 -3.94 -0.97
CA TRP A 101 3.97 -4.36 0.28
C TRP A 101 4.88 -4.27 1.51
N ARG A 102 6.20 -4.47 1.33
CA ARG A 102 7.20 -4.44 2.41
C ARG A 102 7.52 -3.03 2.89
N HIS A 103 7.47 -2.04 1.99
CA HIS A 103 7.70 -0.64 2.32
C HIS A 103 6.44 0.19 2.07
N PRO A 104 5.43 0.15 2.96
CA PRO A 104 4.33 1.10 2.89
C PRO A 104 4.92 2.50 3.13
N GLY A 105 5.01 3.32 2.07
CA GLY A 105 5.44 4.70 2.20
C GLY A 105 4.62 5.40 3.27
N VAL A 106 5.25 5.73 4.39
CA VAL A 106 4.65 6.55 5.44
C VAL A 106 4.64 7.97 4.88
N ILE A 107 3.51 8.36 4.28
CA ILE A 107 3.29 9.76 3.94
C ILE A 107 3.02 10.46 5.27
N TYR A 108 4.06 11.07 5.84
CA TYR A 108 3.89 12.03 6.92
C TYR A 108 3.15 13.24 6.33
N VAL A 109 1.82 13.24 6.43
CA VAL A 109 1.05 14.45 6.21
C VAL A 109 1.47 15.40 7.33
N ARG A 110 2.39 16.31 7.03
CA ARG A 110 2.71 17.42 7.92
C ARG A 110 1.47 18.29 7.96
N GLU A 111 0.61 18.07 8.96
CA GLU A 111 -0.46 18.99 9.29
C GLU A 111 0.17 20.37 9.47
N ARG A 112 -0.12 21.27 8.52
CA ARG A 112 0.28 22.66 8.60
C ARG A 112 -0.67 23.33 9.61
N SER A 113 -0.46 23.04 10.89
CA SER A 113 -1.02 23.84 11.98
C SER A 113 -0.32 25.20 11.99
N ARG A 114 -0.89 26.17 11.26
CA ARG A 114 -0.70 27.62 11.44
C ARG A 114 -1.85 28.33 10.71
N ARG A 115 -2.56 29.30 11.25
CA ARG A 115 -2.68 29.92 12.56
C ARG A 115 -3.94 30.75 12.49
#